data_AF-A0A6C0AVK7-F1
#
_entry.id   AF-A0A6C0AVK7-F1
#
_cell.length_a   1.000
_cell.length_b   1.000
_cell.length_c   1.000
_cell.angle_alpha   90.00
_cell.angle_beta   90.00
_cell.angle_gamma   90.00
#
_symmetry.space_group_name_H-M   'P 1'
#
loop_
_entity.id
_entity.type
_entity.pdbx_description
1 polymer ?
#
loop_
_entity_poly.entity_id
_entity_poly.type
_entity_poly.pdbx_seq_one_letter_code
_entity_poly.pdbx_strand_id
1 'polypeptide(L)'
;MEELILNLTTIGSLRPDDKLSVYYGRFHVVSPCFLRSVRRYISGQNRRDIIAYISTTVNYGLLCGNSILSCARQSEDEYDLDLLSNEDKDSISKLFNGFVLCLNGLEELTKSYGEDRTSISQIDVIRSEIIVFVELCRDIGISRFFRNKLHYVNSI
;
A
#
# COMPACT_ATOMS: atom_id res chain seq x y z
N MET A 1 8.95 0.62 9.60
CA MET A 1 8.71 1.03 8.20
C MET A 1 8.80 -0.14 7.23
N GLU A 2 9.84 -0.97 7.28
CA GLU A 2 10.05 -2.07 6.31
C GLU A 2 8.89 -3.08 6.23
N GLU A 3 8.35 -3.51 7.37
CA GLU A 3 7.22 -4.45 7.40
C GLU A 3 5.94 -3.87 6.79
N LEU A 4 5.70 -2.57 6.96
CA LEU A 4 4.60 -1.86 6.31
C LEU A 4 4.79 -1.87 4.78
N ILE A 5 5.99 -1.55 4.30
CA ILE A 5 6.30 -1.60 2.86
C ILE A 5 6.13 -3.02 2.32
N LEU A 6 6.59 -4.03 3.07
CA LEU A 6 6.41 -5.43 2.71
C LEU A 6 4.92 -5.80 2.61
N ASN A 7 4.08 -5.37 3.54
CA ASN A 7 2.65 -5.62 3.51
C ASN A 7 1.97 -4.93 2.32
N LEU A 8 2.27 -3.66 2.06
CA LEU A 8 1.74 -2.91 0.90
C LEU A 8 2.15 -3.54 -0.44
N THR A 9 3.42 -3.91 -0.57
CA THR A 9 3.95 -4.60 -1.76
C THR A 9 3.36 -6.00 -1.93
N THR A 10 3.11 -6.71 -0.83
CA THR A 10 2.44 -8.03 -0.88
C THR A 10 1.00 -7.90 -1.38
N ILE A 11 0.24 -6.91 -0.92
CA ILE A 11 -1.08 -6.61 -1.50
C ILE A 11 -0.93 -6.33 -2.99
N GLY A 12 0.02 -5.47 -3.38
CA GLY A 12 0.24 -5.12 -4.79
C GLY A 12 0.71 -6.26 -5.69
N SER A 13 1.16 -7.39 -5.12
CA SER A 13 1.58 -8.58 -5.87
C SER A 13 0.44 -9.53 -6.24
N LEU A 14 -0.80 -9.22 -5.81
CA LEU A 14 -1.97 -10.00 -6.15
C LEU A 14 -2.18 -10.07 -7.66
N ARG A 15 -2.48 -11.28 -8.14
CA ARG A 15 -2.91 -11.57 -9.50
C ARG A 15 -4.41 -11.84 -9.54
N PRO A 16 -5.01 -11.91 -10.74
CA PRO A 16 -6.39 -12.37 -10.88
C PRO A 16 -6.62 -13.69 -10.12
N ASP A 17 -7.77 -13.80 -9.47
CA ASP A 17 -8.19 -14.92 -8.64
C ASP A 17 -7.37 -15.19 -7.37
N ASP A 18 -6.29 -14.45 -7.10
CA ASP A 18 -5.58 -14.55 -5.84
C ASP A 18 -6.47 -14.09 -4.67
N LYS A 19 -6.15 -14.59 -3.48
CA LYS A 19 -6.75 -14.15 -2.22
C LYS A 19 -5.65 -13.86 -1.22
N LEU A 20 -5.95 -13.00 -0.26
CA LEU A 20 -5.06 -12.74 0.86
C LEU A 20 -5.42 -13.61 2.07
N SER A 21 -4.42 -13.84 2.89
CA SER A 21 -4.52 -14.30 4.28
C SER A 21 -3.54 -13.50 5.12
N VAL A 22 -3.79 -13.41 6.42
CA VAL A 22 -2.94 -12.69 7.38
C VAL A 22 -2.36 -13.70 8.37
N TYR A 23 -1.05 -13.79 8.52
CA TYR A 23 -0.43 -14.61 9.56
C TYR A 23 0.60 -13.79 10.30
N TYR A 24 0.54 -13.77 11.63
CA TYR A 24 1.50 -13.05 12.48
C TYR A 24 1.77 -11.60 12.05
N GLY A 25 0.72 -10.86 11.67
CA GLY A 25 0.84 -9.46 11.25
C GLY A 25 1.35 -9.24 9.82
N ARG A 26 1.35 -10.28 8.98
CA ARG A 26 1.82 -10.20 7.59
C ARG A 26 0.81 -10.73 6.61
N PHE A 27 0.71 -10.07 5.46
CA PHE A 27 -0.04 -10.58 4.33
C PHE A 27 0.69 -11.75 3.67
N HIS A 28 -0.10 -12.71 3.21
CA HIS A 28 0.36 -13.81 2.38
C HIS A 28 -0.62 -14.00 1.22
N VAL A 29 -0.08 -14.10 0.02
CA VAL A 29 -0.86 -14.43 -1.19
C VAL A 29 -1.17 -15.92 -1.19
N VAL A 30 -2.45 -16.25 -1.38
CA VAL A 30 -2.96 -17.61 -1.44
C VAL A 30 -3.46 -17.89 -2.85
N SER A 31 -2.62 -18.59 -3.62
CA SER A 31 -2.91 -19.05 -4.97
C SER A 31 -4.13 -20.00 -4.98
N PRO A 32 -4.92 -20.03 -6.07
CA PRO A 32 -6.06 -20.92 -6.22
C PRO A 32 -5.64 -22.40 -6.37
N CYS A 33 -5.40 -23.09 -5.25
CA CYS A 33 -5.18 -24.55 -5.22
C CYS A 33 -6.31 -25.29 -4.50
N PHE A 34 -6.49 -26.58 -4.78
CA PHE A 34 -7.57 -27.44 -4.24
C PHE A 34 -7.72 -27.43 -2.70
N LEU A 35 -6.64 -27.14 -1.96
CA LEU A 35 -6.63 -27.08 -0.48
C LEU A 35 -7.12 -25.74 0.10
N ARG A 36 -7.55 -24.79 -0.73
CA ARG A 36 -7.91 -23.41 -0.36
C ARG A 36 -9.08 -23.31 0.62
N SER A 37 -10.11 -24.14 0.44
CA SER A 37 -11.29 -24.18 1.33
C SER A 37 -10.91 -24.71 2.72
N VAL A 38 -10.05 -25.73 2.76
CA VAL A 38 -9.54 -26.35 3.98
C VAL A 38 -8.64 -25.37 4.74
N ARG A 39 -7.73 -24.68 4.05
CA ARG A 39 -6.82 -23.70 4.68
C ARG A 39 -7.58 -22.50 5.25
N ARG A 40 -8.59 -21.98 4.53
CA ARG A 40 -9.46 -20.90 5.02
C ARG A 40 -10.27 -21.31 6.23
N TYR A 41 -10.89 -22.48 6.20
CA TYR A 41 -11.64 -23.04 7.32
C TYR A 41 -10.75 -23.21 8.56
N ILE A 42 -9.54 -23.76 8.39
CA ILE A 42 -8.57 -23.96 9.49
C ILE A 42 -8.06 -22.62 10.06
N SER A 43 -7.87 -21.60 9.21
CA SER A 43 -7.36 -20.30 9.65
C SER A 43 -8.42 -19.37 10.27
N GLY A 44 -9.71 -19.69 10.13
CA GLY A 44 -10.81 -18.85 10.64
C GLY A 44 -10.92 -17.47 10.00
N GLN A 45 -10.13 -17.16 8.97
CA GLN A 45 -10.07 -15.81 8.39
C GLN A 45 -11.16 -15.60 7.36
N ASN A 46 -12.06 -14.67 7.68
CA ASN A 46 -13.10 -14.24 6.76
C ASN A 46 -12.62 -13.01 5.96
N ARG A 47 -13.36 -12.67 4.89
CA ARG A 47 -13.02 -11.53 4.03
C ARG A 47 -13.00 -10.19 4.79
N ARG A 48 -13.87 -10.02 5.79
CA ARG A 48 -13.96 -8.78 6.59
C ARG A 48 -12.69 -8.58 7.42
N ASP A 49 -12.16 -9.63 8.04
CA ASP A 49 -10.93 -9.54 8.85
C ASP A 49 -9.74 -9.10 7.97
N ILE A 50 -9.67 -9.65 6.76
CA ILE A 50 -8.64 -9.28 5.77
C ILE A 50 -8.78 -7.81 5.38
N ILE A 51 -9.99 -7.34 5.05
CA ILE A 51 -10.23 -5.94 4.66
C ILE A 51 -9.94 -4.99 5.82
N ALA A 52 -10.35 -5.34 7.05
CA ALA A 52 -10.03 -4.56 8.23
C ALA A 52 -8.52 -4.44 8.46
N TYR A 53 -7.78 -5.54 8.24
CA TYR A 53 -6.33 -5.53 8.34
C TYR A 53 -5.66 -4.71 7.22
N ILE A 54 -6.19 -4.74 5.99
CA ILE A 54 -5.76 -3.87 4.89
C ILE A 54 -5.98 -2.41 5.29
N SER A 55 -7.19 -2.05 5.74
CA SER A 55 -7.51 -0.70 6.18
C SER A 55 -6.58 -0.22 7.29
N THR A 56 -6.28 -1.08 8.28
CA THR A 56 -5.34 -0.76 9.36
C THR A 56 -3.93 -0.49 8.83
N THR A 57 -3.46 -1.35 7.92
CA THR A 57 -2.13 -1.23 7.28
C THR A 57 -2.03 0.07 6.47
N VAL A 58 -3.06 0.36 5.67
CA VAL A 58 -3.14 1.57 4.84
C VAL A 58 -3.18 2.82 5.71
N ASN A 59 -4.07 2.87 6.69
CA ASN A 59 -4.20 4.00 7.61
C ASN A 59 -2.89 4.26 8.36
N TYR A 60 -2.21 3.22 8.82
CA TYR A 60 -0.90 3.37 9.45
C TYR A 60 0.14 3.94 8.47
N GLY A 61 0.15 3.48 7.21
CA GLY A 61 1.05 4.03 6.20
C GLY A 61 0.75 5.47 5.81
N LEU A 62 -0.52 5.85 5.73
CA LEU A 62 -0.95 7.22 5.46
C LEU A 62 -0.54 8.14 6.62
N LEU A 63 -0.73 7.71 7.87
CA LEU A 63 -0.27 8.43 9.05
C LEU A 63 1.25 8.63 9.02
N CYS A 64 2.03 7.58 8.72
CA CYS A 64 3.47 7.70 8.59
C CYS A 64 3.87 8.68 7.47
N GLY A 65 3.26 8.56 6.29
CA GLY A 65 3.56 9.41 5.14
C GLY A 65 3.24 10.88 5.43
N ASN A 66 2.05 11.16 5.97
CA ASN A 66 1.64 12.51 6.35
C ASN A 66 2.51 13.10 7.46
N SER A 67 2.94 12.28 8.43
CA SER A 67 3.89 12.72 9.46
C SER A 67 5.22 13.15 8.84
N ILE A 68 5.76 12.39 7.89
CA ILE A 68 7.01 12.76 7.19
C ILE A 68 6.79 14.05 6.39
N LEU A 69 5.71 14.14 5.62
CA LEU A 69 5.41 15.32 4.80
C LEU A 69 5.16 16.57 5.64
N SER A 70 4.68 16.43 6.89
CA SER A 70 4.50 17.56 7.80
C SER A 70 5.81 18.27 8.13
N CYS A 71 6.94 17.56 8.13
CA CYS A 71 8.27 18.15 8.34
C CYS A 71 8.72 19.02 7.16
N ALA A 72 8.19 18.76 5.95
CA ALA A 72 8.46 19.55 4.75
C ALA A 72 7.42 20.66 4.53
N ARG A 73 6.36 20.70 5.33
CA ARG A 73 5.21 21.57 5.09
C ARG A 73 5.52 23.00 5.54
N GLN A 74 5.51 23.95 4.61
CA GLN A 74 5.65 25.37 4.91
C GLN A 74 4.29 26.04 5.11
N SER A 75 3.28 25.63 4.33
CA SER A 75 1.91 26.12 4.42
C SER A 75 0.90 25.03 4.03
N GLU A 76 -0.38 25.34 3.91
CA GLU A 76 -1.41 24.33 3.63
C GLU A 76 -1.13 23.55 2.33
N ASP A 77 -0.64 24.23 1.29
CA ASP A 77 -0.41 23.65 -0.04
C ASP A 77 1.06 23.72 -0.50
N GLU A 78 1.97 24.15 0.36
CA GLU A 78 3.39 24.36 0.02
C GLU A 78 4.32 23.44 0.81
N TYR A 79 5.14 22.70 0.06
CA TYR A 79 6.10 21.74 0.59
C TYR A 79 7.50 22.04 0.07
N ASP A 80 8.44 22.18 0.98
CA ASP A 80 9.86 22.26 0.68
C ASP A 80 10.53 20.93 1.03
N LEU A 81 10.74 20.12 -0.01
CA LEU A 81 11.32 18.79 0.13
C LEU A 81 12.80 18.82 0.54
N ASP A 82 13.49 19.96 0.43
CA ASP A 82 14.88 20.07 0.88
C ASP A 82 14.99 20.09 2.40
N LEU A 83 13.89 20.34 3.12
CA LEU A 83 13.79 20.18 4.57
C LEU A 83 13.79 18.72 5.03
N LEU A 84 13.48 17.78 4.15
CA LEU A 84 13.48 16.35 4.49
C LEU A 84 14.91 15.82 4.55
N SER A 85 15.18 15.01 5.58
CA SER A 85 16.40 14.22 5.64
C SER A 85 16.45 13.20 4.48
N ASN A 86 17.65 12.71 4.15
CA ASN A 86 17.79 11.66 3.13
C ASN A 86 17.04 10.37 3.51
N GLU A 87 16.94 10.07 4.81
CA GLU A 87 16.18 8.92 5.32
C GLU A 87 14.68 9.11 5.13
N ASP A 88 14.17 10.31 5.41
CA ASP A 88 12.76 10.67 5.20
C ASP A 88 12.41 10.65 3.71
N LYS A 89 13.28 11.20 2.85
CA LYS A 89 13.15 11.16 1.39
C LYS A 89 13.09 9.71 0.88
N ASP A 90 13.93 8.82 1.41
CA ASP A 90 13.90 7.39 1.04
C ASP A 90 12.64 6.70 1.56
N SER A 91 12.23 6.98 2.79
CA SER A 91 11.06 6.40 3.44
C SER A 91 9.76 6.80 2.75
N ILE A 92 9.57 8.09 2.46
CA ILE A 92 8.38 8.58 1.74
C ILE A 92 8.35 8.06 0.30
N SER A 93 9.51 7.92 -0.35
CA SER A 93 9.60 7.33 -1.69
C SER A 93 9.21 5.85 -1.70
N LYS A 94 9.65 5.08 -0.69
CA LYS A 94 9.25 3.68 -0.51
C LYS A 94 7.75 3.56 -0.22
N LEU A 95 7.21 4.42 0.64
CA LEU A 95 5.77 4.46 0.95
C LEU A 95 4.94 4.77 -0.29
N PHE A 96 5.31 5.82 -1.04
CA PHE A 96 4.68 6.19 -2.30
C PHE A 96 4.62 5.00 -3.27
N ASN A 97 5.74 4.31 -3.49
CA ASN A 97 5.77 3.14 -4.37
C ASN A 97 4.94 1.97 -3.82
N GLY A 98 5.02 1.72 -2.51
CA GLY A 98 4.21 0.70 -1.85
C GLY A 98 2.72 0.95 -2.05
N PHE A 99 2.27 2.20 -1.95
CA PHE A 99 0.88 2.60 -2.19
C PHE A 99 0.46 2.48 -3.64
N VAL A 100 1.31 2.88 -4.60
CA VAL A 100 1.06 2.68 -6.03
C VAL A 100 0.86 1.20 -6.35
N LEU A 101 1.71 0.32 -5.80
CA LEU A 101 1.55 -1.13 -5.98
C LEU A 101 0.29 -1.64 -5.29
N CYS A 102 0.02 -1.19 -4.06
CA CYS A 102 -1.16 -1.57 -3.29
C CYS A 102 -2.45 -1.28 -4.08
N LEU A 103 -2.56 -0.14 -4.77
CA LEU A 103 -3.73 0.20 -5.60
C LEU A 103 -4.02 -0.87 -6.66
N ASN A 104 -3.00 -1.39 -7.35
CA ASN A 104 -3.16 -2.47 -8.33
C ASN A 104 -3.70 -3.73 -7.65
N GLY A 105 -3.13 -4.08 -6.49
CA GLY A 105 -3.56 -5.24 -5.71
C GLY A 105 -5.02 -5.15 -5.23
N LEU A 106 -5.47 -3.96 -4.82
CA LEU A 106 -6.85 -3.72 -4.41
C LEU A 106 -7.83 -3.86 -5.58
N GLU A 107 -7.41 -3.50 -6.80
CA GLU A 107 -8.21 -3.73 -8.01
C GLU A 107 -8.39 -5.23 -8.27
N GLU A 108 -7.32 -6.03 -8.17
CA GLU A 108 -7.41 -7.49 -8.31
C GLU A 108 -8.23 -8.13 -7.20
N LEU A 109 -8.13 -7.62 -5.97
CA LEU A 109 -8.94 -8.10 -4.86
C LEU A 109 -10.43 -7.83 -5.07
N THR A 110 -10.78 -6.68 -5.64
CA THR A 110 -12.15 -6.31 -6.01
C THR A 110 -12.72 -7.31 -7.00
N LYS A 111 -11.95 -7.65 -8.05
CA LYS A 111 -12.32 -8.67 -9.05
C LYS A 111 -12.54 -10.05 -8.40
N SER A 112 -11.64 -10.47 -7.50
CA SER A 112 -11.71 -11.75 -6.77
C SER A 112 -12.91 -11.84 -5.80
N TYR A 113 -13.42 -10.70 -5.33
CA TYR A 113 -14.56 -10.64 -4.41
C TYR A 113 -15.91 -10.55 -5.13
N GLY A 114 -15.92 -10.25 -6.44
CA GLY A 114 -17.02 -10.50 -7.38
C GLY A 114 -18.32 -9.76 -7.03
N GLU A 115 -19.16 -10.38 -6.20
CA GLU A 115 -20.51 -9.91 -5.87
C GLU A 115 -20.66 -9.37 -4.43
N ASP A 116 -19.59 -9.42 -3.63
CA ASP A 116 -19.59 -8.98 -2.24
C ASP A 116 -19.57 -7.45 -2.14
N ARG A 117 -20.74 -6.81 -2.37
CA ARG A 117 -20.88 -5.35 -2.44
C ARG A 117 -20.35 -4.62 -1.21
N THR A 118 -20.53 -5.18 -0.02
CA THR A 118 -20.00 -4.60 1.22
C THR A 118 -18.48 -4.57 1.20
N SER A 119 -17.85 -5.69 0.83
CA SER A 119 -16.39 -5.78 0.75
C SER A 119 -15.82 -4.86 -0.32
N ILE A 120 -16.48 -4.78 -1.48
CA ILE A 120 -16.08 -3.90 -2.58
C ILE A 120 -16.15 -2.43 -2.15
N SER A 121 -17.25 -2.00 -1.54
CA SER A 121 -17.40 -0.63 -1.07
C SER A 121 -16.33 -0.23 -0.04
N GLN A 122 -15.93 -1.14 0.84
CA GLN A 122 -14.84 -0.89 1.79
C GLN A 122 -13.48 -0.77 1.08
N ILE A 123 -13.23 -1.60 0.07
CA ILE A 123 -12.01 -1.51 -0.75
C ILE A 123 -11.96 -0.18 -1.50
N ASP A 124 -13.08 0.29 -2.05
CA ASP A 124 -13.15 1.57 -2.77
C ASP A 124 -12.85 2.78 -1.87
N VAL A 125 -13.30 2.75 -0.61
CA VAL A 125 -12.93 3.78 0.39
C VAL A 125 -11.41 3.78 0.61
N ILE A 126 -10.83 2.61 0.88
CA ILE A 126 -9.38 2.46 1.08
C ILE A 126 -8.60 2.96 -0.15
N ARG A 127 -9.05 2.60 -1.37
CA ARG A 127 -8.43 3.06 -2.62
C ARG A 127 -8.47 4.57 -2.73
N SER A 128 -9.60 5.19 -2.41
CA SER A 128 -9.77 6.65 -2.49
C SER A 128 -8.79 7.37 -1.56
N GLU A 129 -8.62 6.89 -0.33
CA GLU A 129 -7.64 7.45 0.63
C GLU A 129 -6.21 7.35 0.11
N ILE A 130 -5.85 6.21 -0.48
CA ILE A 130 -4.51 6.02 -1.07
C ILE A 130 -4.30 6.94 -2.28
N ILE A 131 -5.30 7.08 -3.15
CA ILE A 131 -5.21 7.94 -4.35
C ILE A 131 -4.90 9.38 -3.95
N VAL A 132 -5.63 9.93 -2.97
CA VAL A 132 -5.40 11.30 -2.47
C VAL A 132 -3.94 11.49 -2.03
N PHE A 133 -3.39 10.55 -1.27
CA PHE A 133 -2.00 10.62 -0.82
C PHE A 133 -1.00 10.49 -1.98
N VAL A 134 -1.24 9.57 -2.92
CA VAL A 134 -0.38 9.34 -4.09
C VAL A 134 -0.36 10.56 -5.00
N GLU A 135 -1.51 11.22 -5.20
CA GLU A 135 -1.62 12.45 -5.99
C GLU A 135 -0.86 13.60 -5.33
N LEU A 136 -1.07 13.83 -4.03
CA LEU A 136 -0.27 14.79 -3.26
C LEU A 136 1.24 14.56 -3.44
N CYS A 137 1.69 13.31 -3.28
CA CYS A 137 3.10 12.94 -3.45
C CYS A 137 3.61 13.21 -4.88
N ARG A 138 2.77 13.05 -5.91
CA ARG A 138 3.15 13.35 -7.30
C ARG A 138 3.30 14.84 -7.51
N ASP A 139 2.35 15.63 -7.01
CA ASP A 139 2.30 17.08 -7.20
C ASP A 139 3.50 17.76 -6.57
N ILE A 140 3.87 17.35 -5.35
CA ILE A 140 5.05 17.89 -4.66
C ILE A 140 6.37 17.30 -5.20
N GLY A 141 6.32 16.27 -6.05
CA GLY A 141 7.49 15.76 -6.76
C GLY A 141 8.24 14.60 -6.09
N ILE A 142 7.65 13.90 -5.11
CA ILE A 142 8.26 12.71 -4.47
C ILE A 142 8.65 11.64 -5.51
N SER A 143 7.83 11.47 -6.54
CA SER A 143 8.09 10.51 -7.63
C SER A 143 9.43 10.70 -8.35
N ARG A 144 10.03 11.89 -8.28
CA ARG A 144 11.31 12.23 -8.93
C ARG A 144 12.52 11.66 -8.18
N PHE A 145 12.44 11.46 -6.86
CA PHE A 145 13.55 10.92 -6.07
C PHE A 145 13.91 9.48 -6.48
N PHE A 146 12.93 8.73 -6.96
CA PHE A 146 13.14 7.36 -7.44
C PHE A 146 13.97 7.31 -8.73
N ARG A 147 13.74 8.23 -9.69
CA ARG A 147 14.48 8.26 -10.97
C ARG A 147 15.96 8.56 -10.76
N ASN A 148 16.29 9.46 -9.85
CA ASN A 148 17.69 9.85 -9.63
C ASN A 148 18.53 8.73 -8.99
N LYS A 149 17.92 7.86 -8.17
CA LYS A 149 18.62 6.72 -7.56
C LYS A 149 18.99 5.63 -8.60
N LEU A 150 18.14 5.41 -9.61
CA LEU A 150 18.44 4.50 -10.73
C LEU A 150 19.56 5.02 -11.65
N HIS A 151 19.64 6.34 -11.86
CA HIS A 151 20.74 6.92 -12.64
C HIS A 151 22.08 6.84 -11.92
N TYR A 152 22.12 6.99 -10.59
CA TYR A 152 23.37 6.89 -9.83
C TYR A 152 23.95 5.47 -9.78
N VAL A 153 23.12 4.42 -9.80
CA VAL A 153 23.58 3.02 -9.81
C VAL A 153 24.14 2.60 -11.18
N ASN A 154 23.69 3.22 -12.26
CA ASN A 154 24.17 2.95 -13.62
C ASN A 154 25.34 3.84 -14.07
N SER A 155 25.95 4.60 -13.14
CA SER A 155 27.05 5.54 -13.43
C SER A 155 28.37 5.14 -12.75
N ILE A 156 28.52 3.89 -12.29
CA ILE A 156 29.74 3.33 -11.70
C ILE A 156 30.23 2.17 -12.56
#